data_AF-A0A8C7JRH9-F1
#
_entry.id   AF-A0A8C7JRH9-F1
#
_cell.length_a   1.000
_cell.length_b   1.000
_cell.length_c   1.000
_cell.angle_alpha   90.00
_cell.angle_beta   90.00
_cell.angle_gamma   90.00
#
_symmetry.space_group_name_H-M   'P 1'
#
loop_
_entity.id
_entity.type
_entity.pdbx_description
1 polymer ?
#
loop_
_entity_poly.entity_id
_entity_poly.type
_entity_poly.pdbx_seq_one_letter_code
_entity_poly.pdbx_strand_id
1 'polypeptide(L)'
;MAANAGSMFQYWKRFDLQQLQRELDATATQLANRQDESEQSRKKLIDQSRDFKKNTPEDVRKQVAPLLKSFQGEIDALSKRSKEAEGSFLNVYKRLIDVPDPVPVLELGQQLHLKLQRMHDIETENLKLRETLEDYNKEFAEVKNQEVTIKALKEKIRDYEQSLKNQAENLVQEKQVQLHNDYAEKERTLQESQNSMSSKLVEADHKAQALQTALETTQAELFDLKTKYDEDCTAKADEIEMVMTDLERANQVSLHPFRALVDQAVEALSRSSLEAELGAKDREMVQLVEDVQRLQASLSNSERVPAHRLHSCNYSSQLGEKLQEHADYEEDMSKPLEVLLLEKNRSLQSESSSLRIANTELSGRYADLQLEFSSAVRTSAEQKELILKLEHDLSSIQTMSSLSRPDAEGSDLTSMIDSIPEPIREATAMFTGMAPQGELPQGQMDSLLSIISSQRERFRSRNQELEAVREQPLQVSERVTFETLFARTPLTS
;
A
#
# COMPACT_ATOMS: atom_id res chain seq x y z
N MET A 1 4.16 -51.14 22.60
CA MET A 1 2.92 -50.40 22.25
C MET A 1 2.22 -50.03 23.54
N ALA A 2 2.42 -48.83 24.06
CA ALA A 2 1.67 -48.37 25.23
C ALA A 2 0.25 -48.02 24.79
N ALA A 3 -0.76 -48.61 25.41
CA ALA A 3 -2.14 -48.24 25.15
C ALA A 3 -2.37 -46.78 25.58
N ASN A 4 -2.91 -45.96 24.67
CA ASN A 4 -3.37 -44.60 24.98
C ASN A 4 -4.40 -44.65 26.13
N ALA A 5 -4.37 -43.70 27.07
CA ALA A 5 -5.34 -43.58 28.15
C ALA A 5 -6.81 -43.64 27.67
N GLY A 6 -7.10 -43.06 26.50
CA GLY A 6 -8.41 -43.14 25.86
C GLY A 6 -8.78 -44.56 25.40
N SER A 7 -7.84 -45.35 24.87
CA SER A 7 -8.12 -46.73 24.48
C SER A 7 -8.28 -47.63 25.71
N MET A 8 -7.53 -47.38 26.79
CA MET A 8 -7.72 -48.06 28.08
C MET A 8 -9.09 -47.75 28.70
N PHE A 9 -9.52 -46.48 28.68
CA PHE A 9 -10.85 -46.10 29.15
C PHE A 9 -11.97 -46.83 28.40
N GLN A 10 -11.89 -46.85 27.06
CA GLN A 10 -12.88 -47.54 26.23
C GLN A 10 -12.89 -49.06 26.46
N TYR A 11 -11.72 -49.65 26.70
CA TYR A 11 -11.62 -51.07 27.03
C TYR A 11 -12.33 -51.39 28.35
N TRP A 12 -11.99 -50.69 29.43
CA TRP A 12 -12.57 -50.95 30.76
C TRP A 12 -14.06 -50.64 30.83
N LYS A 13 -14.52 -49.63 30.09
CA LYS A 13 -15.96 -49.33 29.97
C LYS A 13 -16.73 -50.46 29.29
N ARG A 14 -16.13 -51.12 28.29
CA ARG A 14 -16.74 -52.28 27.61
C ARG A 14 -16.59 -53.58 28.40
N PHE A 15 -15.52 -53.69 29.19
CA PHE A 15 -15.29 -54.84 30.05
C PHE A 15 -16.36 -54.94 31.16
N ASP A 16 -16.89 -53.81 31.61
CA ASP A 16 -17.96 -53.71 32.61
C ASP A 16 -17.68 -54.57 33.85
N LEU A 17 -16.66 -54.14 34.62
CA LEU A 17 -16.23 -54.85 35.83
C LEU A 17 -17.38 -55.01 36.84
N GLN A 18 -18.29 -54.03 36.93
CA GLN A 18 -19.42 -54.07 37.86
C GLN A 18 -20.44 -55.15 37.47
N GLN A 19 -20.71 -55.34 36.18
CA GLN A 19 -21.53 -56.45 35.72
C GLN A 19 -20.86 -57.78 36.04
N LEU A 20 -19.56 -57.94 35.72
CA LEU A 20 -18.82 -59.15 36.01
C LEU A 20 -18.81 -59.48 37.51
N GLN A 21 -18.61 -58.48 38.37
CA GLN A 21 -18.65 -58.63 39.83
C GLN A 21 -20.02 -59.15 40.31
N ARG A 22 -21.13 -58.60 39.80
CA ARG A 22 -22.49 -59.07 40.12
C ARG A 22 -22.74 -60.52 39.66
N GLU A 23 -22.26 -60.89 38.49
CA GLU A 23 -22.38 -62.25 37.97
C GLU A 23 -21.56 -63.26 38.80
N LEU A 24 -20.36 -62.85 39.23
CA LEU A 24 -19.52 -63.66 40.11
C LEU A 24 -20.12 -63.81 41.52
N ASP A 25 -20.70 -62.75 42.10
CA ASP A 25 -21.43 -62.80 43.38
C ASP A 25 -22.61 -63.78 43.33
N ALA A 26 -23.40 -63.70 42.25
CA ALA A 26 -24.52 -64.60 42.03
C ALA A 26 -24.04 -66.07 41.93
N THR A 27 -22.95 -66.30 41.20
CA THR A 27 -22.34 -67.63 41.05
C THR A 27 -21.78 -68.15 42.37
N ALA A 28 -21.11 -67.31 43.16
CA ALA A 28 -20.59 -67.67 44.48
C ALA A 28 -21.72 -68.03 45.46
N THR A 29 -22.82 -67.28 45.43
CA THR A 29 -24.02 -67.55 46.24
C THR A 29 -24.65 -68.90 45.84
N GLN A 30 -24.82 -69.15 44.55
CA GLN A 30 -25.32 -70.44 44.06
C GLN A 30 -24.37 -71.59 44.42
N LEU A 31 -23.06 -71.35 44.44
CA LEU A 31 -22.08 -72.36 44.79
C LEU A 31 -22.21 -72.81 46.24
N ALA A 32 -22.43 -71.88 47.18
CA ALA A 32 -22.68 -72.21 48.57
C ALA A 32 -23.92 -73.12 48.71
N ASN A 33 -25.02 -72.78 48.04
CA ASN A 33 -26.22 -73.63 48.03
C ASN A 33 -25.95 -75.03 47.47
N ARG A 34 -25.19 -75.13 46.37
CA ARG A 34 -24.82 -76.42 45.77
C ARG A 34 -23.90 -77.26 46.67
N GLN A 35 -23.02 -76.63 47.45
CA GLN A 35 -22.20 -77.32 48.43
C GLN A 35 -23.10 -77.96 49.50
N ASP A 36 -24.04 -77.20 50.07
CA ASP A 36 -24.98 -77.70 51.09
C ASP A 36 -25.85 -78.85 50.54
N GLU A 37 -26.39 -78.72 49.34
CA GLU A 37 -27.19 -79.77 48.67
C GLU A 37 -26.39 -81.05 48.40
N SER A 38 -25.13 -80.91 47.98
CA SER A 38 -24.22 -82.03 47.72
C SER A 38 -23.88 -82.77 49.02
N GLU A 39 -23.61 -82.03 50.10
CA GLU A 39 -23.34 -82.61 51.42
C GLU A 39 -24.54 -83.35 51.99
N GLN A 40 -25.75 -82.78 51.87
CA GLN A 40 -27.00 -83.43 52.26
C GLN A 40 -27.28 -84.71 51.43
N SER A 41 -27.08 -84.63 50.11
CA SER A 41 -27.27 -85.77 49.20
C SER A 41 -26.29 -86.90 49.51
N ARG A 42 -25.02 -86.57 49.80
CA ARG A 42 -24.00 -87.54 50.22
C ARG A 42 -24.39 -88.21 51.53
N LYS A 43 -24.89 -87.45 52.52
CA LYS A 43 -25.38 -88.00 53.79
C LYS A 43 -26.54 -88.98 53.58
N LYS A 44 -27.52 -88.61 52.74
CA LYS A 44 -28.65 -89.49 52.38
C LYS A 44 -28.20 -90.78 51.72
N LEU A 45 -27.22 -90.73 50.80
CA LEU A 45 -26.65 -91.93 50.16
C LEU A 45 -25.93 -92.84 51.18
N ILE A 46 -25.23 -92.27 52.15
CA ILE A 46 -24.57 -93.03 53.23
C ILE A 46 -25.62 -93.76 54.08
N ASP A 47 -26.70 -93.07 54.47
CA ASP A 47 -27.77 -93.65 55.27
C ASP A 47 -28.51 -94.77 54.50
N GLN A 48 -28.85 -94.54 53.23
CA GLN A 48 -29.45 -95.57 52.36
C GLN A 48 -28.53 -96.78 52.17
N SER A 49 -27.22 -96.57 52.00
CA SER A 49 -26.23 -97.66 51.89
C SER A 49 -26.14 -98.47 53.19
N ARG A 50 -26.29 -97.82 54.35
CA ARG A 50 -26.32 -98.48 55.66
C ARG A 50 -27.59 -99.30 55.85
N ASP A 51 -28.74 -98.74 55.49
CA ASP A 51 -30.03 -99.44 55.57
C ASP A 51 -30.07 -100.65 54.63
N PHE A 52 -29.55 -100.52 53.42
CA PHE A 52 -29.38 -101.63 52.48
C PHE A 52 -28.53 -102.75 53.11
N LYS A 53 -27.40 -102.42 53.75
CA LYS A 53 -26.54 -103.42 54.42
C LYS A 53 -27.19 -104.11 55.62
N LYS A 54 -28.14 -103.45 56.29
CA LYS A 54 -28.86 -103.96 57.46
C LYS A 54 -30.02 -104.90 57.06
N ASN A 55 -30.71 -104.58 55.97
CA ASN A 55 -31.98 -105.22 55.60
C ASN A 55 -31.87 -106.23 54.44
N THR A 56 -30.66 -106.54 53.96
CA THR A 56 -30.43 -107.40 52.78
C THR A 56 -29.74 -108.73 53.14
N PRO A 57 -30.13 -109.88 52.54
CA PRO A 57 -29.46 -111.17 52.68
C PRO A 57 -27.94 -111.15 52.43
N GLU A 58 -27.17 -112.02 53.09
CA GLU A 58 -25.71 -112.00 53.09
C GLU A 58 -25.07 -112.33 51.71
N ASP A 59 -25.65 -113.25 50.97
CA ASP A 59 -25.27 -113.65 49.63
C ASP A 59 -25.37 -112.48 48.63
N VAL A 60 -26.48 -111.74 48.66
CA VAL A 60 -26.68 -110.53 47.84
C VAL A 60 -25.72 -109.42 48.27
N ARG A 61 -25.50 -109.23 49.57
CA ARG A 61 -24.52 -108.25 50.08
C ARG A 61 -23.10 -108.53 49.58
N LYS A 62 -22.68 -109.81 49.50
CA LYS A 62 -21.36 -110.20 48.99
C LYS A 62 -21.20 -109.86 47.51
N GLN A 63 -22.23 -110.09 46.70
CA GLN A 63 -22.21 -109.77 45.25
C GLN A 63 -22.20 -108.27 44.97
N VAL A 64 -22.96 -107.48 45.76
CA VAL A 64 -23.13 -106.03 45.55
C VAL A 64 -22.00 -105.21 46.20
N ALA A 65 -21.26 -105.75 47.18
CA ALA A 65 -20.22 -105.01 47.90
C ALA A 65 -19.10 -104.42 47.03
N PRO A 66 -18.54 -105.13 46.02
CA PRO A 66 -17.54 -104.54 45.11
C PRO A 66 -18.10 -103.34 44.32
N LEU A 67 -19.36 -103.43 43.88
CA LEU A 67 -20.04 -102.37 43.15
C LEU A 67 -20.24 -101.12 44.02
N LEU A 68 -20.72 -101.30 45.27
CA LEU A 68 -20.86 -100.20 46.23
C LEU A 68 -19.53 -99.52 46.55
N LYS A 69 -18.45 -100.29 46.70
CA LYS A 69 -17.11 -99.74 46.89
C LYS A 69 -16.63 -98.93 45.68
N SER A 70 -16.90 -99.39 44.46
CA SER A 70 -16.54 -98.66 43.24
C SER A 70 -17.33 -97.35 43.11
N PHE A 71 -18.64 -97.36 43.36
CA PHE A 71 -19.45 -96.12 43.38
C PHE A 71 -18.99 -95.17 44.48
N GLN A 72 -18.65 -95.68 45.66
CA GLN A 72 -18.11 -94.84 46.74
C GLN A 72 -16.80 -94.17 46.34
N GLY A 73 -15.87 -94.92 45.72
CA GLY A 73 -14.61 -94.37 45.23
C GLY A 73 -14.80 -93.27 44.18
N GLU A 74 -15.73 -93.46 43.23
CA GLU A 74 -16.05 -92.44 42.22
C GLU A 74 -16.71 -91.20 42.84
N ILE A 75 -17.65 -91.38 43.78
CA ILE A 75 -18.29 -90.26 44.50
C ILE A 75 -17.26 -89.46 45.30
N ASP A 76 -16.31 -90.13 45.97
CA ASP A 76 -15.25 -89.46 46.73
C ASP A 76 -14.27 -88.73 45.80
N ALA A 77 -13.91 -89.33 44.66
CA ALA A 77 -13.07 -88.69 43.64
C ALA A 77 -13.75 -87.46 43.01
N LEU A 78 -15.04 -87.58 42.66
CA LEU A 78 -15.84 -86.48 42.15
C LEU A 78 -15.96 -85.35 43.18
N SER A 79 -16.21 -85.68 44.44
CA SER A 79 -16.30 -84.72 45.55
C SER A 79 -14.99 -83.96 45.73
N LYS A 80 -13.85 -84.66 45.63
CA LYS A 80 -12.52 -84.04 45.71
C LYS A 80 -12.29 -83.06 44.55
N ARG A 81 -12.58 -83.49 43.31
CA ARG A 81 -12.44 -82.63 42.12
C ARG A 81 -13.35 -81.40 42.19
N SER A 82 -14.59 -81.56 42.68
CA SER A 82 -15.53 -80.45 42.87
C SER A 82 -14.95 -79.44 43.87
N LYS A 83 -14.53 -79.88 45.05
CA LYS A 83 -13.95 -79.01 46.09
C LYS A 83 -12.70 -78.26 45.61
N GLU A 84 -11.85 -78.89 44.81
CA GLU A 84 -10.66 -78.25 44.23
C GLU A 84 -11.03 -77.18 43.17
N ALA A 85 -12.02 -77.47 42.30
CA ALA A 85 -12.52 -76.51 41.32
C ALA A 85 -13.22 -75.31 41.99
N GLU A 86 -14.07 -75.59 42.99
CA GLU A 86 -14.76 -74.60 43.82
C GLU A 86 -13.76 -73.70 44.57
N GLY A 87 -12.74 -74.30 45.19
CA GLY A 87 -11.67 -73.56 45.86
C GLY A 87 -10.89 -72.66 44.90
N SER A 88 -10.62 -73.13 43.69
CA SER A 88 -9.95 -72.34 42.64
C SER A 88 -10.80 -71.16 42.19
N PHE A 89 -12.10 -71.38 41.98
CA PHE A 89 -13.06 -70.31 41.66
C PHE A 89 -13.11 -69.26 42.77
N LEU A 90 -13.31 -69.69 44.03
CA LEU A 90 -13.40 -68.78 45.17
C LEU A 90 -12.11 -67.97 45.40
N ASN A 91 -10.95 -68.52 45.07
CA ASN A 91 -9.68 -67.79 45.14
C ASN A 91 -9.62 -66.63 44.12
N VAL A 92 -10.08 -66.84 42.89
CA VAL A 92 -10.15 -65.78 41.87
C VAL A 92 -11.23 -64.76 42.22
N TYR A 93 -12.41 -65.23 42.61
CA TYR A 93 -13.54 -64.40 43.03
C TYR A 93 -13.15 -63.41 44.13
N LYS A 94 -12.51 -63.88 45.21
CA LYS A 94 -12.06 -63.03 46.32
C LYS A 94 -11.11 -61.91 45.89
N ARG A 95 -10.34 -62.11 44.83
CA ARG A 95 -9.40 -61.10 44.31
C ARG A 95 -10.09 -60.07 43.42
N LEU A 96 -11.20 -60.43 42.77
CA LEU A 96 -11.88 -59.58 41.79
C LEU A 96 -13.03 -58.78 42.40
N ILE A 97 -13.67 -59.29 43.45
CA ILE A 97 -14.86 -58.65 44.01
C ILE A 97 -14.57 -57.32 44.70
N ASP A 98 -13.40 -57.20 45.34
CA ASP A 98 -12.99 -55.99 46.05
C ASP A 98 -12.27 -54.97 45.15
N VAL A 99 -12.08 -55.26 43.86
CA VAL A 99 -11.38 -54.36 42.95
C VAL A 99 -12.27 -53.16 42.62
N PRO A 100 -11.84 -51.92 42.93
CA PRO A 100 -12.60 -50.74 42.57
C PRO A 100 -12.63 -50.58 41.05
N ASP A 101 -13.76 -50.12 40.53
CA ASP A 101 -13.92 -49.85 39.10
C ASP A 101 -12.92 -48.76 38.64
N PRO A 102 -12.04 -49.05 37.66
CA PRO A 102 -11.09 -48.05 37.15
C PRO A 102 -11.73 -47.03 36.21
N VAL A 103 -12.95 -47.28 35.69
CA VAL A 103 -13.60 -46.42 34.68
C VAL A 103 -13.75 -44.96 35.15
N PRO A 104 -14.21 -44.64 36.38
CA PRO A 104 -14.35 -43.26 36.83
C PRO A 104 -13.02 -42.49 36.89
N VAL A 105 -11.94 -43.15 37.33
CA VAL A 105 -10.60 -42.53 37.41
C VAL A 105 -10.03 -42.32 36.02
N LEU A 106 -10.20 -43.29 35.12
CA LEU A 106 -9.78 -43.17 33.72
C LEU A 106 -10.57 -42.08 32.97
N GLU A 107 -11.87 -41.94 33.25
CA GLU A 107 -12.70 -40.87 32.69
C GLU A 107 -12.21 -39.49 33.12
N LEU A 108 -11.96 -39.31 34.43
CA LEU A 108 -11.38 -38.07 34.96
C LEU A 108 -10.02 -37.78 34.33
N GLY A 109 -9.15 -38.79 34.21
CA GLY A 109 -7.86 -38.66 33.54
C GLY A 109 -8.00 -38.23 32.08
N GLN A 110 -8.95 -38.80 31.34
CA GLN A 110 -9.23 -38.41 29.96
C GLN A 110 -9.75 -36.95 29.88
N GLN A 111 -10.65 -36.55 30.78
CA GLN A 111 -11.16 -35.18 30.83
C GLN A 111 -10.06 -34.17 31.17
N LEU A 112 -9.19 -34.49 32.13
CA LEU A 112 -8.04 -33.65 32.47
C LEU A 112 -7.05 -33.54 31.31
N HIS A 113 -6.80 -34.64 30.60
CA HIS A 113 -5.94 -34.63 29.41
C HIS A 113 -6.50 -33.70 28.32
N LEU A 114 -7.81 -33.76 28.05
CA LEU A 114 -8.46 -32.84 27.10
C LEU A 114 -8.40 -31.38 27.56
N LYS A 115 -8.58 -31.12 28.86
CA LYS A 115 -8.44 -29.76 29.42
C LYS A 115 -7.00 -29.23 29.28
N LEU A 116 -6.01 -30.08 29.53
CA LEU A 116 -4.60 -29.74 29.41
C LEU A 116 -4.22 -29.43 27.95
N GLN A 117 -4.73 -30.22 27.00
CA GLN A 117 -4.53 -29.95 25.57
C GLN A 117 -5.13 -28.59 25.17
N ARG A 118 -6.37 -28.30 25.58
CA ARG A 118 -7.00 -26.98 25.33
C ARG A 118 -6.25 -25.83 25.98
N MET A 119 -5.75 -26.03 27.20
CA MET A 119 -4.94 -25.03 27.89
C MET A 119 -3.66 -24.74 27.10
N HIS A 120 -2.97 -25.77 26.60
CA HIS A 120 -1.77 -25.61 25.79
C HIS A 120 -2.03 -24.87 24.46
N ASP A 121 -3.16 -25.17 23.80
CA ASP A 121 -3.58 -24.48 22.58
C ASP A 121 -3.81 -22.98 22.87
N ILE A 122 -4.52 -22.66 23.95
CA ILE A 122 -4.79 -21.27 24.38
C ILE A 122 -3.49 -20.56 24.78
N GLU A 123 -2.58 -21.21 25.49
CA GLU A 123 -1.28 -20.63 25.86
C GLU A 123 -0.44 -20.29 24.62
N THR A 124 -0.45 -21.17 23.63
CA THR A 124 0.26 -20.96 22.36
C THR A 124 -0.35 -19.81 21.57
N GLU A 125 -1.68 -19.72 21.50
CA GLU A 125 -2.39 -18.60 20.89
C GLU A 125 -2.10 -17.29 21.63
N ASN A 126 -2.10 -17.31 22.97
CA ASN A 126 -1.81 -16.13 23.78
C ASN A 126 -0.39 -15.62 23.55
N LEU A 127 0.59 -16.52 23.41
CA LEU A 127 1.96 -16.16 23.07
C LEU A 127 2.02 -15.45 21.71
N LYS A 128 1.41 -16.02 20.67
CA LYS A 128 1.36 -15.42 19.32
C LYS A 128 0.66 -14.06 19.32
N LEU A 129 -0.43 -13.92 20.08
CA LEU A 129 -1.13 -12.64 20.23
C LEU A 129 -0.25 -11.59 20.93
N ARG A 130 0.59 -11.99 21.89
CA ARG A 130 1.54 -11.07 22.54
C ARG A 130 2.65 -10.66 21.58
N GLU A 131 3.20 -11.59 20.81
CA GLU A 131 4.23 -11.30 19.79
C GLU A 131 3.69 -10.31 18.75
N THR A 132 2.50 -10.57 18.19
CA THR A 132 1.87 -9.65 17.23
C THR A 132 1.56 -8.26 17.81
N LEU A 133 1.14 -8.18 19.08
CA LEU A 133 0.98 -6.89 19.76
C LEU A 133 2.32 -6.17 19.96
N GLU A 134 3.39 -6.90 20.25
CA GLU A 134 4.72 -6.31 20.37
C GLU A 134 5.21 -5.74 19.03
N ASP A 135 4.98 -6.46 17.93
CA ASP A 135 5.32 -6.01 16.59
C ASP A 135 4.51 -4.77 16.18
N TYR A 136 3.20 -4.74 16.43
CA TYR A 136 2.40 -3.53 16.20
C TYR A 136 2.85 -2.34 17.05
N ASN A 137 3.28 -2.57 18.29
CA ASN A 137 3.82 -1.51 19.13
C ASN A 137 5.15 -0.97 18.59
N LYS A 138 6.00 -1.83 18.01
CA LYS A 138 7.24 -1.41 17.32
C LYS A 138 6.92 -0.58 16.07
N GLU A 139 6.03 -1.07 15.21
CA GLU A 139 5.57 -0.32 14.03
C GLU A 139 4.96 1.04 14.41
N PHE A 140 4.17 1.09 15.48
CA PHE A 140 3.58 2.33 15.97
C PHE A 140 4.65 3.33 16.44
N ALA A 141 5.70 2.84 17.11
CA ALA A 141 6.82 3.68 17.52
C ALA A 141 7.62 4.22 16.32
N GLU A 142 7.82 3.41 15.28
CA GLU A 142 8.48 3.82 14.04
C GLU A 142 7.66 4.89 13.30
N VAL A 143 6.35 4.69 13.13
CA VAL A 143 5.45 5.68 12.51
C VAL A 143 5.48 7.00 13.27
N LYS A 144 5.47 6.96 14.61
CA LYS A 144 5.56 8.17 15.43
C LYS A 144 6.89 8.90 15.23
N ASN A 145 7.99 8.18 15.05
CA ASN A 145 9.30 8.77 14.74
C ASN A 145 9.32 9.40 13.33
N GLN A 146 8.74 8.71 12.34
CA GLN A 146 8.57 9.26 11.00
C GLN A 146 7.74 10.56 11.01
N GLU A 147 6.70 10.66 11.86
CA GLU A 147 5.91 11.89 12.00
C GLU A 147 6.76 13.08 12.47
N VAL A 148 7.70 12.86 13.40
CA VAL A 148 8.65 13.88 13.86
C VAL A 148 9.55 14.32 12.70
N THR A 149 10.06 13.37 11.92
CA THR A 149 10.91 13.65 10.75
C THR A 149 10.14 14.45 9.68
N ILE A 150 8.88 14.07 9.40
CA ILE A 150 8.02 14.79 8.46
C ILE A 150 7.76 16.21 8.94
N LYS A 151 7.51 16.42 10.24
CA LYS A 151 7.34 17.78 10.80
C LYS A 151 8.60 18.63 10.59
N ALA A 152 9.78 18.09 10.90
CA ALA A 152 11.04 18.79 10.70
C ALA A 152 11.30 19.14 9.21
N LEU A 153 11.02 18.21 8.29
CA LEU A 153 11.16 18.46 6.86
C LEU A 153 10.16 19.52 6.35
N LYS A 154 8.92 19.49 6.83
CA LYS A 154 7.90 20.50 6.51
C LYS A 154 8.29 21.89 7.03
N GLU A 155 8.85 21.98 8.23
CA GLU A 155 9.41 23.22 8.79
C GLU A 155 10.51 23.77 7.87
N LYS A 156 11.44 22.91 7.47
CA LYS A 156 12.57 23.29 6.60
C LYS A 156 12.12 23.76 5.22
N ILE A 157 11.10 23.13 4.62
CA ILE A 157 10.50 23.58 3.36
C ILE A 157 9.89 24.98 3.54
N ARG A 158 9.13 25.20 4.62
CA ARG A 158 8.53 26.50 4.93
C ARG A 158 9.58 27.60 5.10
N ASP A 159 10.69 27.29 5.76
CA ASP A 159 11.81 28.24 5.93
C ASP A 159 12.47 28.59 4.59
N TYR A 160 12.67 27.60 3.71
CA TYR A 160 13.20 27.84 2.36
C TYR A 160 12.25 28.66 1.50
N GLU A 161 10.95 28.34 1.51
CA GLU A 161 9.92 29.09 0.79
C GLU A 161 9.86 30.55 1.27
N GLN A 162 9.92 30.78 2.58
CA GLN A 162 9.94 32.12 3.15
C GLN A 162 11.22 32.88 2.77
N SER A 163 12.38 32.22 2.81
CA SER A 163 13.65 32.82 2.38
C SER A 163 13.63 33.21 0.90
N LEU A 164 13.13 32.33 0.03
CA LEU A 164 12.99 32.60 -1.41
C LEU A 164 12.03 33.76 -1.67
N LYS A 165 10.89 33.80 -0.97
CA LYS A 165 9.94 34.90 -1.05
C LYS A 165 10.58 36.23 -0.64
N ASN A 166 11.29 36.26 0.49
CA ASN A 166 11.99 37.46 0.95
C ASN A 166 13.06 37.91 -0.06
N GLN A 167 13.82 36.98 -0.65
CA GLN A 167 14.80 37.30 -1.70
C GLN A 167 14.13 37.90 -2.94
N ALA A 168 13.00 37.33 -3.38
CA ALA A 168 12.24 37.84 -4.51
C ALA A 168 11.67 39.24 -4.21
N GLU A 169 11.09 39.46 -3.03
CA GLU A 169 10.58 40.78 -2.60
C GLU A 169 11.70 41.83 -2.55
N ASN A 170 12.88 41.47 -2.01
CA ASN A 170 14.04 42.36 -1.98
C ASN A 170 14.53 42.72 -3.40
N LEU A 171 14.64 41.73 -4.30
CA LEU A 171 15.03 41.97 -5.70
C LEU A 171 14.04 42.87 -6.43
N VAL A 172 12.74 42.67 -6.21
CA VAL A 172 11.69 43.52 -6.79
C VAL A 172 11.79 44.94 -6.24
N GLN A 173 11.95 45.11 -4.93
CA GLN A 173 12.13 46.44 -4.33
C GLN A 173 13.38 47.13 -4.87
N GLU A 174 14.51 46.43 -4.96
CA GLU A 174 15.76 46.97 -5.49
C GLU A 174 15.61 47.41 -6.96
N LYS A 175 14.94 46.59 -7.78
CA LYS A 175 14.63 46.94 -9.18
C LYS A 175 13.65 48.09 -9.31
N GLN A 176 12.67 48.17 -8.42
CA GLN A 176 11.71 49.27 -8.39
C GLN A 176 12.39 50.59 -8.03
N VAL A 177 13.31 50.58 -7.05
CA VAL A 177 14.13 51.75 -6.69
C VAL A 177 15.06 52.14 -7.84
N GLN A 178 15.73 51.18 -8.48
CA GLN A 178 16.57 51.45 -9.66
C GLN A 178 15.77 52.13 -10.78
N LEU A 179 14.63 51.55 -11.18
CA LEU A 179 13.79 52.14 -12.22
C LEU A 179 13.32 53.54 -11.84
N HIS A 180 12.91 53.76 -10.59
CA HIS A 180 12.50 55.07 -10.13
C HIS A 180 13.64 56.11 -10.27
N ASN A 181 14.86 55.75 -9.88
CA ASN A 181 16.03 56.61 -10.02
C ASN A 181 16.36 56.89 -11.50
N ASP A 182 16.34 55.87 -12.35
CA ASP A 182 16.59 56.01 -13.80
C ASP A 182 15.57 56.93 -14.46
N TYR A 183 14.28 56.81 -14.07
CA TYR A 183 13.22 57.69 -14.56
C TYR A 183 13.39 59.12 -14.06
N ALA A 184 13.74 59.32 -12.78
CA ALA A 184 14.01 60.64 -12.22
C ALA A 184 15.21 61.32 -12.90
N GLU A 185 16.27 60.57 -13.21
CA GLU A 185 17.44 61.08 -13.92
C GLU A 185 17.13 61.41 -15.39
N LYS A 186 16.34 60.57 -16.07
CA LYS A 186 15.82 60.87 -17.43
C LYS A 186 14.94 62.11 -17.44
N GLU A 187 14.05 62.25 -16.46
CA GLU A 187 13.20 63.42 -16.32
C GLU A 187 14.05 64.68 -16.10
N ARG A 188 15.05 64.61 -15.23
CA ARG A 188 15.97 65.72 -14.98
C ARG A 188 16.76 66.12 -16.23
N THR A 189 17.35 65.15 -16.95
CA THR A 189 18.13 65.44 -18.17
C THR A 189 17.24 65.98 -19.30
N LEU A 190 16.02 65.48 -19.45
CA LEU A 190 15.03 66.04 -20.37
C LEU A 190 14.64 67.47 -19.98
N GLN A 191 14.43 67.73 -18.68
CA GLN A 191 14.12 69.07 -18.19
C GLN A 191 15.29 70.05 -18.43
N GLU A 192 16.53 69.63 -18.16
CA GLU A 192 17.73 70.43 -18.43
C GLU A 192 17.89 70.73 -19.94
N SER A 193 17.65 69.73 -20.81
CA SER A 193 17.66 69.90 -22.27
C SER A 193 16.54 70.83 -22.75
N GLN A 194 15.32 70.67 -22.24
CA GLN A 194 14.17 71.53 -22.53
C GLN A 194 14.47 72.97 -22.12
N ASN A 195 15.03 73.18 -20.93
CA ASN A 195 15.42 74.51 -20.45
C ASN A 195 16.52 75.12 -21.34
N SER A 196 17.52 74.34 -21.74
CA SER A 196 18.58 74.80 -22.66
C SER A 196 18.01 75.18 -24.04
N MET A 197 17.12 74.35 -24.58
CA MET A 197 16.47 74.60 -25.86
C MET A 197 15.56 75.84 -25.79
N SER A 198 14.80 76.00 -24.70
CA SER A 198 14.01 77.20 -24.43
C SER A 198 14.88 78.45 -24.37
N SER A 199 16.04 78.40 -23.70
CA SER A 199 16.99 79.53 -23.65
C SER A 199 17.50 79.89 -25.05
N LYS A 200 17.91 78.89 -25.84
CA LYS A 200 18.35 79.10 -27.23
C LYS A 200 17.24 79.69 -28.10
N LEU A 201 16.00 79.26 -27.89
CA LEU A 201 14.84 79.77 -28.63
C LEU A 201 14.60 81.24 -28.29
N VAL A 202 14.66 81.61 -27.00
CA VAL A 202 14.58 83.01 -26.56
C VAL A 202 15.73 83.86 -27.13
N GLU A 203 16.95 83.35 -27.15
CA GLU A 203 18.10 84.03 -27.75
C GLU A 203 17.95 84.20 -29.26
N ALA A 204 17.47 83.18 -29.97
CA ALA A 204 17.20 83.25 -31.39
C ALA A 204 16.09 84.25 -31.71
N ASP A 205 15.04 84.29 -30.89
CA ASP A 205 13.93 85.24 -31.02
C ASP A 205 14.39 86.68 -30.79
N HIS A 206 15.25 86.93 -29.80
CA HIS A 206 15.92 88.22 -29.61
C HIS A 206 16.78 88.62 -30.80
N LYS A 207 17.56 87.68 -31.38
CA LYS A 207 18.36 87.94 -32.59
C LYS A 207 17.49 88.25 -33.79
N ALA A 208 16.38 87.53 -33.97
CA ALA A 208 15.42 87.76 -35.04
C ALA A 208 14.78 89.15 -34.90
N GLN A 209 14.35 89.53 -33.69
CA GLN A 209 13.85 90.87 -33.39
C GLN A 209 14.91 91.94 -33.68
N ALA A 210 16.16 91.75 -33.24
CA ALA A 210 17.24 92.69 -33.49
C ALA A 210 17.55 92.86 -34.99
N LEU A 211 17.57 91.76 -35.75
CA LEU A 211 17.72 91.79 -37.21
C LEU A 211 16.54 92.49 -37.87
N GLN A 212 15.33 92.27 -37.39
CA GLN A 212 14.13 92.94 -37.91
C GLN A 212 14.18 94.46 -37.66
N THR A 213 14.55 94.90 -36.45
CA THR A 213 14.75 96.33 -36.16
C THR A 213 15.88 96.93 -37.01
N ALA A 214 16.99 96.20 -37.21
CA ALA A 214 18.08 96.65 -38.08
C ALA A 214 17.64 96.75 -39.56
N LEU A 215 16.81 95.82 -40.03
CA LEU A 215 16.22 95.88 -41.38
C LEU A 215 15.29 97.08 -41.52
N GLU A 216 14.41 97.33 -40.56
CA GLU A 216 13.54 98.51 -40.53
C GLU A 216 14.36 99.81 -40.53
N THR A 217 15.47 99.84 -39.78
CA THR A 217 16.39 100.99 -39.74
C THR A 217 17.08 101.20 -41.08
N THR A 218 17.64 100.15 -41.69
CA THR A 218 18.30 100.26 -43.00
C THR A 218 17.32 100.57 -44.13
N GLN A 219 16.07 100.08 -44.05
CA GLN A 219 14.99 100.48 -44.96
C GLN A 219 14.63 101.96 -44.81
N ALA A 220 14.57 102.48 -43.58
CA ALA A 220 14.36 103.90 -43.33
C ALA A 220 15.52 104.75 -43.87
N GLU A 221 16.77 104.35 -43.60
CA GLU A 221 17.97 105.01 -44.15
C GLU A 221 18.00 104.98 -45.69
N LEU A 222 17.64 103.84 -46.32
CA LEU A 222 17.51 103.71 -47.77
C LEU A 222 16.43 104.64 -48.33
N PHE A 223 15.30 104.78 -47.63
CA PHE A 223 14.23 105.69 -48.01
C PHE A 223 14.69 107.16 -47.93
N ASP A 224 15.38 107.54 -46.86
CA ASP A 224 15.96 108.87 -46.71
C ASP A 224 17.02 109.16 -47.78
N LEU A 225 17.91 108.20 -48.06
CA LEU A 225 18.92 108.33 -49.10
C LEU A 225 18.29 108.39 -50.49
N LYS A 226 17.24 107.61 -50.74
CA LYS A 226 16.46 107.65 -51.97
C LYS A 226 15.81 109.03 -52.15
N THR A 227 15.23 109.58 -51.09
CA THR A 227 14.65 110.93 -51.08
C THR A 227 15.71 111.98 -51.41
N LYS A 228 16.87 111.94 -50.73
CA LYS A 228 17.99 112.85 -51.02
C LYS A 228 18.55 112.69 -52.43
N TYR A 229 18.64 111.47 -52.95
CA TYR A 229 19.09 111.22 -54.32
C TYR A 229 18.11 111.81 -55.33
N ASP A 230 16.79 111.65 -55.10
CA ASP A 230 15.77 112.23 -55.97
C ASP A 230 15.80 113.77 -55.90
N GLU A 231 16.02 114.36 -54.71
CA GLU A 231 16.28 115.80 -54.53
C GLU A 231 17.53 116.26 -55.30
N ASP A 232 18.67 115.56 -55.16
CA ASP A 232 19.91 115.88 -55.90
C ASP A 232 19.72 115.72 -57.41
N CYS A 233 18.95 114.73 -57.86
CA CYS A 233 18.64 114.52 -59.27
C CYS A 233 17.79 115.67 -59.81
N THR A 234 16.81 116.16 -59.04
CA THR A 234 16.04 117.37 -59.38
C THR A 234 16.93 118.62 -59.40
N ALA A 235 17.80 118.82 -58.40
CA ALA A 235 18.72 119.95 -58.36
C ALA A 235 19.72 119.92 -59.53
N LYS A 236 20.20 118.74 -59.93
CA LYS A 236 21.05 118.58 -61.12
C LYS A 236 20.30 118.85 -62.41
N ALA A 237 19.03 118.47 -62.50
CA ALA A 237 18.18 118.82 -63.63
C ALA A 237 18.01 120.35 -63.72
N ASP A 238 17.77 121.02 -62.59
CA ASP A 238 17.67 122.48 -62.51
C ASP A 238 19.01 123.17 -62.85
N GLU A 239 20.15 122.63 -62.41
CA GLU A 239 21.49 123.11 -62.80
C GLU A 239 21.73 122.95 -64.31
N ILE A 240 21.33 121.81 -64.90
CA ILE A 240 21.42 121.59 -66.35
C ILE A 240 20.53 122.58 -67.10
N GLU A 241 19.33 122.84 -66.61
CA GLU A 241 18.44 123.86 -67.19
C GLU A 241 19.09 125.25 -67.13
N MET A 242 19.70 125.62 -65.99
CA MET A 242 20.49 126.85 -65.87
C MET A 242 21.65 126.91 -66.86
N VAL A 243 22.46 125.85 -66.98
CA VAL A 243 23.58 125.80 -67.93
C VAL A 243 23.09 125.82 -69.37
N MET A 244 21.97 125.17 -69.69
CA MET A 244 21.34 125.26 -71.00
C MET A 244 20.89 126.69 -71.29
N THR A 245 20.32 127.41 -70.33
CA THR A 245 19.97 128.83 -70.51
C THR A 245 21.19 129.75 -70.64
N ASP A 246 22.33 129.43 -69.99
CA ASP A 246 23.60 130.14 -70.17
C ASP A 246 24.28 129.81 -71.50
N LEU A 247 24.16 128.56 -71.97
CA LEU A 247 24.60 128.10 -73.28
C LEU A 247 23.79 128.76 -74.41
N GLU A 248 22.49 128.97 -74.21
CA GLU A 248 21.63 129.71 -75.14
C GLU A 248 21.88 131.21 -75.12
N ARG A 249 22.38 131.77 -74.00
CA ARG A 249 22.76 133.20 -73.88
C ARG A 249 24.14 133.52 -74.47
N ALA A 250 25.04 132.53 -74.57
CA ALA A 250 26.40 132.72 -75.08
C ALA A 250 26.58 132.42 -76.58
N ASN A 251 25.55 131.94 -77.30
CA ASN A 251 25.68 131.42 -78.67
C ASN A 251 25.08 132.33 -79.77
N GLN A 252 25.26 133.65 -79.66
CA GLN A 252 25.08 134.61 -80.77
C GLN A 252 26.33 135.50 -80.92
N VAL A 253 27.44 134.95 -81.45
CA VAL A 253 28.41 135.56 -82.40
C VAL A 253 29.50 134.52 -82.75
N SER A 254 29.49 134.08 -84.01
CA SER A 254 30.60 133.61 -84.88
C SER A 254 31.37 132.28 -84.64
N LEU A 255 31.18 131.36 -85.61
CA LEU A 255 32.15 130.53 -86.37
C LEU A 255 33.11 129.53 -85.64
N HIS A 256 32.81 128.23 -85.82
CA HIS A 256 33.66 127.07 -86.24
C HIS A 256 35.22 127.20 -86.32
N PRO A 257 36.02 126.11 -86.44
CA PRO A 257 36.28 124.90 -85.62
C PRO A 257 37.82 124.65 -85.39
N PHE A 258 38.25 123.69 -84.54
CA PHE A 258 39.55 122.92 -84.49
C PHE A 258 39.78 122.45 -83.04
N ARG A 259 39.83 121.15 -82.66
CA ARG A 259 40.76 120.04 -82.93
C ARG A 259 42.01 119.99 -82.03
N ALA A 260 41.98 118.99 -81.15
CA ALA A 260 43.05 118.07 -80.73
C ALA A 260 43.96 118.35 -79.51
N LEU A 261 44.35 117.20 -78.95
CA LEU A 261 45.44 116.85 -78.02
C LEU A 261 45.14 116.93 -76.50
N VAL A 262 45.52 115.98 -75.62
CA VAL A 262 46.02 114.58 -75.71
C VAL A 262 46.39 114.09 -74.28
N ASP A 263 46.52 112.76 -74.14
CA ASP A 263 47.18 111.93 -73.10
C ASP A 263 46.48 111.66 -71.76
N GLN A 264 46.20 110.42 -71.32
CA GLN A 264 46.87 109.08 -71.37
C GLN A 264 47.87 108.82 -70.23
N ALA A 265 47.53 107.87 -69.35
CA ALA A 265 48.36 106.83 -68.70
C ALA A 265 47.43 106.04 -67.74
N VAL A 266 47.11 104.74 -67.90
CA VAL A 266 47.91 103.50 -67.96
C VAL A 266 48.36 102.99 -66.58
N GLU A 267 48.03 101.71 -66.35
CA GLU A 267 48.71 100.67 -65.56
C GLU A 267 48.22 100.24 -64.17
N ALA A 268 47.83 98.95 -64.15
CA ALA A 268 48.16 97.89 -63.20
C ALA A 268 47.84 98.06 -61.69
N LEU A 269 47.01 97.15 -61.16
CA LEU A 269 47.41 96.18 -60.12
C LEU A 269 46.24 95.28 -59.67
N SER A 270 46.49 93.97 -59.80
CA SER A 270 46.06 92.91 -58.86
C SER A 270 44.64 92.33 -58.92
N ARG A 271 44.46 91.42 -59.89
CA ARG A 271 43.94 90.06 -59.63
C ARG A 271 44.81 89.38 -58.57
N SER A 272 44.32 89.24 -57.33
CA SER A 272 44.86 88.29 -56.32
C SER A 272 43.98 88.29 -55.07
N SER A 273 42.75 87.76 -55.16
CA SER A 273 41.96 87.47 -53.97
C SER A 273 40.99 86.29 -54.15
N LEU A 274 40.63 85.95 -55.39
CA LEU A 274 39.66 84.88 -55.66
C LEU A 274 40.27 83.47 -55.82
N GLU A 275 41.58 83.34 -56.04
CA GLU A 275 42.26 82.03 -56.08
C GLU A 275 42.69 81.51 -54.68
N ALA A 276 42.96 82.42 -53.73
CA ALA A 276 43.31 82.03 -52.36
C ALA A 276 42.09 81.52 -51.57
N GLU A 277 40.89 82.02 -51.90
CA GLU A 277 39.65 81.68 -51.21
C GLU A 277 39.02 80.38 -51.72
N LEU A 278 39.18 80.06 -53.02
CA LEU A 278 38.82 78.73 -53.57
C LEU A 278 39.76 77.63 -53.05
N GLY A 279 41.07 77.89 -52.97
CA GLY A 279 42.05 76.93 -52.44
C GLY A 279 41.99 76.73 -50.91
N ALA A 280 41.34 77.62 -50.17
CA ALA A 280 41.03 77.41 -48.76
C ALA A 280 39.81 76.48 -48.58
N LYS A 281 38.81 76.60 -49.47
CA LYS A 281 37.61 75.74 -49.47
C LYS A 281 37.87 74.33 -50.01
N ASP A 282 38.77 74.16 -50.97
CA ASP A 282 39.20 72.83 -51.44
C ASP A 282 40.02 72.05 -50.39
N ARG A 283 40.73 72.74 -49.49
CA ARG A 283 41.44 72.12 -48.36
C ARG A 283 40.49 71.72 -47.23
N GLU A 284 39.44 72.49 -46.98
CA GLU A 284 38.39 72.18 -46.00
C GLU A 284 37.58 70.92 -46.43
N MET A 285 37.37 70.74 -47.74
CA MET A 285 36.72 69.55 -48.32
C MET A 285 37.56 68.28 -48.14
N VAL A 286 38.88 68.35 -48.34
CA VAL A 286 39.79 67.20 -48.13
C VAL A 286 39.86 66.81 -46.65
N GLN A 287 39.81 67.80 -45.75
CA GLN A 287 39.86 67.56 -44.31
C GLN A 287 38.57 66.93 -43.77
N LEU A 288 37.40 67.34 -44.29
CA LEU A 288 36.10 66.70 -44.00
C LEU A 288 36.02 65.27 -44.56
N VAL A 289 36.66 64.97 -45.70
CA VAL A 289 36.74 63.61 -46.26
C VAL A 289 37.65 62.69 -45.43
N GLU A 290 38.78 63.20 -44.93
CA GLU A 290 39.66 62.45 -44.01
C GLU A 290 39.01 62.18 -42.65
N ASP A 291 38.19 63.11 -42.13
CA ASP A 291 37.48 62.92 -40.86
C ASP A 291 36.32 61.92 -40.99
N VAL A 292 35.63 61.91 -42.13
CA VAL A 292 34.63 60.86 -42.45
C VAL A 292 35.30 59.49 -42.61
N GLN A 293 36.48 59.41 -43.23
CA GLN A 293 37.25 58.15 -43.32
C GLN A 293 37.81 57.69 -41.96
N ARG A 294 38.23 58.60 -41.07
CA ARG A 294 38.64 58.26 -39.69
C ARG A 294 37.47 57.81 -38.81
N LEU A 295 36.29 58.42 -38.95
CA LEU A 295 35.08 58.01 -38.25
C LEU A 295 34.55 56.65 -38.75
N GLN A 296 34.68 56.36 -40.06
CA GLN A 296 34.37 55.04 -40.63
C GLN A 296 35.36 53.95 -40.14
N ALA A 297 36.66 54.27 -40.00
CA ALA A 297 37.66 53.34 -39.44
C ALA A 297 37.51 53.10 -37.93
N SER A 298 36.97 54.08 -37.21
CA SER A 298 36.68 53.99 -35.77
C SER A 298 35.44 53.12 -35.49
N LEU A 299 34.43 53.17 -36.37
CA LEU A 299 33.26 52.28 -36.29
C LEU A 299 33.61 50.82 -36.63
N SER A 300 34.54 50.57 -37.57
CA SER A 300 34.95 49.21 -37.95
C SER A 300 35.88 48.52 -36.92
N ASN A 301 36.52 49.28 -36.04
CA ASN A 301 37.43 48.75 -35.01
C ASN A 301 36.72 48.37 -33.69
N SER A 302 35.41 48.59 -33.55
CA SER A 302 34.66 48.20 -32.35
C SER A 302 34.05 46.78 -32.41
N GLU A 303 34.11 46.09 -33.55
CA GLU A 303 33.51 44.75 -33.74
C GLU A 303 34.50 43.58 -33.73
N ARG A 304 35.79 43.79 -33.39
CA ARG A 304 36.74 42.69 -33.22
C ARG A 304 37.71 42.96 -32.08
N VAL A 305 37.53 42.23 -30.98
CA VAL A 305 38.57 41.49 -30.21
C VAL A 305 37.94 41.00 -28.89
N PRO A 306 37.88 39.68 -28.68
CA PRO A 306 38.19 39.07 -27.41
C PRO A 306 39.60 38.44 -27.47
N ALA A 307 40.21 38.30 -26.29
CA ALA A 307 41.33 37.43 -25.95
C ALA A 307 42.69 38.09 -25.65
N HIS A 308 43.19 37.67 -24.48
CA HIS A 308 44.56 37.71 -23.97
C HIS A 308 45.10 39.00 -23.32
N ARG A 309 44.94 39.04 -22.00
CA ARG A 309 46.11 39.09 -21.11
C ARG A 309 45.99 38.05 -20.00
N LEU A 310 46.89 37.05 -20.08
CA LEU A 310 47.30 36.20 -18.97
C LEU A 310 48.35 36.96 -18.17
N HIS A 311 48.21 36.98 -16.84
CA HIS A 311 49.32 36.86 -15.86
C HIS A 311 48.75 36.75 -14.44
N SER A 312 48.70 35.53 -13.89
CA SER A 312 49.34 35.18 -12.62
C SER A 312 48.84 33.80 -12.16
N CYS A 313 49.77 32.86 -12.00
CA CYS A 313 49.55 31.55 -11.42
C CYS A 313 49.13 31.64 -9.94
N ASN A 314 48.31 30.69 -9.49
CA ASN A 314 48.46 29.87 -8.27
C ASN A 314 47.10 29.40 -7.72
N TYR A 315 46.40 28.44 -8.36
CA TYR A 315 45.30 27.68 -7.70
C TYR A 315 44.97 26.35 -8.40
N SER A 316 45.94 25.71 -9.06
CA SER A 316 45.72 24.50 -9.89
C SER A 316 45.70 23.17 -9.11
N SER A 317 45.40 23.16 -7.80
CA SER A 317 45.36 21.91 -7.01
C SER A 317 44.01 21.64 -6.33
N GLN A 318 42.96 22.44 -6.59
CA GLN A 318 41.63 22.24 -5.99
C GLN A 318 40.49 21.98 -6.99
N LEU A 319 40.79 21.88 -8.29
CA LEU A 319 39.81 21.56 -9.33
C LEU A 319 39.95 20.15 -9.92
N GLY A 320 41.01 19.41 -9.59
CA GLY A 320 41.17 18.02 -10.02
C GLY A 320 40.23 17.03 -9.32
N GLU A 321 39.87 17.30 -8.06
CA GLU A 321 38.96 16.44 -7.28
C GLU A 321 37.48 16.65 -7.63
N LYS A 322 37.10 17.87 -8.06
CA LYS A 322 35.70 18.18 -8.43
C LYS A 322 35.31 17.74 -9.85
N LEU A 323 36.26 17.25 -10.65
CA LEU A 323 35.99 16.70 -11.98
C LEU A 323 35.77 15.18 -11.97
N GLN A 324 36.05 14.49 -10.85
CA GLN A 324 35.78 13.05 -10.73
C GLN A 324 34.30 12.76 -10.38
N GLU A 325 33.64 13.62 -9.58
CA GLU A 325 32.20 13.51 -9.30
C GLU A 325 31.31 13.97 -10.46
N HIS A 326 31.87 14.74 -11.41
CA HIS A 326 31.14 15.22 -12.59
C HIS A 326 31.18 14.25 -13.78
N ALA A 327 32.11 13.29 -13.78
CA ALA A 327 32.24 12.26 -14.81
C ALA A 327 31.09 11.24 -14.75
N ASP A 328 30.63 10.88 -13.55
CA ASP A 328 29.48 9.98 -13.38
C ASP A 328 28.14 10.64 -13.76
N TYR A 329 28.08 11.97 -13.79
CA TYR A 329 26.91 12.75 -14.25
C TYR A 329 26.94 13.09 -15.75
N GLU A 330 28.11 13.09 -16.41
CA GLU A 330 28.21 13.30 -17.87
C GLU A 330 28.05 12.00 -18.69
N GLU A 331 28.27 10.82 -18.11
CA GLU A 331 28.10 9.55 -18.81
C GLU A 331 26.63 9.28 -19.20
N ASP A 332 25.67 9.78 -18.40
CA ASP A 332 24.24 9.65 -18.67
C ASP A 332 23.69 10.71 -19.63
N MET A 333 24.40 11.83 -19.83
CA MET A 333 24.07 12.88 -20.82
C MET A 333 24.79 12.69 -22.16
N SER A 334 25.76 11.78 -22.24
CA SER A 334 26.50 11.43 -23.47
C SER A 334 25.78 10.39 -24.35
N LYS A 335 24.70 9.79 -23.83
CA LYS A 335 23.87 8.87 -24.60
C LYS A 335 22.98 9.68 -25.56
N PRO A 336 22.99 9.38 -26.87
CA PRO A 336 22.08 10.02 -27.82
C PRO A 336 20.64 9.95 -27.29
N LEU A 337 19.84 11.01 -27.49
CA LEU A 337 18.46 11.11 -27.00
C LEU A 337 17.61 9.87 -27.34
N GLU A 338 17.89 9.23 -28.47
CA GLU A 338 17.27 7.99 -28.92
C GLU A 338 17.55 6.80 -27.97
N VAL A 339 18.75 6.70 -27.40
CA VAL A 339 19.12 5.66 -26.42
C VAL A 339 18.42 5.90 -25.09
N LEU A 340 18.38 7.13 -24.60
CA LEU A 340 17.66 7.47 -23.36
C LEU A 340 16.15 7.22 -23.49
N LEU A 341 15.58 7.55 -24.66
CA LEU A 341 14.18 7.25 -24.97
C LEU A 341 13.92 5.75 -25.05
N LEU A 342 14.82 4.97 -25.65
CA LEU A 342 14.72 3.51 -25.69
C LEU A 342 14.86 2.88 -24.30
N GLU A 343 15.79 3.34 -23.47
CA GLU A 343 15.96 2.89 -22.09
C GLU A 343 14.73 3.20 -21.24
N LYS A 344 14.18 4.42 -21.35
CA LYS A 344 12.93 4.79 -20.68
C LYS A 344 11.73 4.02 -21.20
N ASN A 345 11.60 3.81 -22.51
CA ASN A 345 10.52 3.02 -23.09
C ASN A 345 10.60 1.57 -22.62
N ARG A 346 11.80 0.98 -22.56
CA ARG A 346 12.04 -0.37 -22.04
C ARG A 346 11.73 -0.47 -20.55
N SER A 347 12.11 0.54 -19.77
CA SER A 347 11.78 0.62 -18.34
C SER A 347 10.27 0.72 -18.10
N LEU A 348 9.58 1.60 -18.84
CA LEU A 348 8.12 1.73 -18.77
C LEU A 348 7.40 0.47 -19.25
N GLN A 349 7.92 -0.22 -20.28
CA GLN A 349 7.38 -1.51 -20.72
C GLN A 349 7.54 -2.58 -19.64
N SER A 350 8.70 -2.64 -18.99
CA SER A 350 8.96 -3.55 -17.88
C SER A 350 8.00 -3.28 -16.72
N GLU A 351 7.88 -2.01 -16.30
CA GLU A 351 6.98 -1.60 -15.24
C GLU A 351 5.51 -1.90 -15.59
N SER A 352 5.10 -1.63 -16.83
CA SER A 352 3.76 -1.95 -17.33
C SER A 352 3.50 -3.47 -17.37
N SER A 353 4.52 -4.29 -17.66
CA SER A 353 4.42 -5.74 -17.56
C SER A 353 4.28 -6.21 -16.11
N SER A 354 5.10 -5.67 -15.20
CA SER A 354 5.03 -5.98 -13.76
C SER A 354 3.68 -5.59 -13.16
N LEU A 355 3.17 -4.39 -13.48
CA LEU A 355 1.86 -3.94 -13.01
C LEU A 355 0.72 -4.80 -13.57
N ARG A 356 0.82 -5.29 -14.81
CA ARG A 356 -0.15 -6.23 -15.37
C ARG A 356 -0.15 -7.57 -14.64
N ILE A 357 1.02 -8.11 -14.34
CA ILE A 357 1.14 -9.37 -13.57
C ILE A 357 0.53 -9.18 -12.18
N ALA A 358 0.94 -8.12 -11.46
CA ALA A 358 0.41 -7.82 -10.14
C ALA A 358 -1.11 -7.65 -10.14
N ASN A 359 -1.68 -6.97 -11.13
CA ASN A 359 -3.14 -6.79 -11.25
C ASN A 359 -3.86 -8.13 -11.53
N THR A 360 -3.23 -9.01 -12.32
CA THR A 360 -3.76 -10.36 -12.59
C THR A 360 -3.76 -11.22 -11.32
N GLU A 361 -2.68 -11.18 -10.55
CA GLU A 361 -2.57 -11.88 -9.26
C GLU A 361 -3.56 -11.35 -8.23
N LEU A 362 -3.71 -10.03 -8.14
CA LEU A 362 -4.62 -9.37 -7.19
C LEU A 362 -6.08 -9.66 -7.55
N SER A 363 -6.40 -9.68 -8.84
CA SER A 363 -7.71 -10.13 -9.34
C SER A 363 -7.98 -11.60 -9.04
N GLY A 364 -6.97 -12.47 -9.14
CA GLY A 364 -7.05 -13.88 -8.75
C GLY A 364 -7.35 -14.04 -7.26
N ARG A 365 -6.58 -13.36 -6.40
CA ARG A 365 -6.81 -13.38 -4.95
C ARG A 365 -8.19 -12.85 -4.58
N TYR A 366 -8.68 -11.81 -5.27
CA TYR A 366 -10.02 -11.30 -5.07
C TYR A 366 -11.09 -12.36 -5.42
N ALA A 367 -10.93 -13.10 -6.52
CA ALA A 367 -11.84 -14.17 -6.91
C ALA A 367 -11.84 -15.34 -5.91
N ASP A 368 -10.67 -15.74 -5.42
CA ASP A 368 -10.54 -16.80 -4.41
C ASP A 368 -11.21 -16.39 -3.10
N LEU A 369 -10.95 -15.15 -2.64
CA LEU A 369 -11.56 -14.61 -1.43
C LEU A 369 -13.09 -14.48 -1.57
N GLN A 370 -13.59 -14.10 -2.75
CA GLN A 370 -15.02 -14.07 -3.05
C GLN A 370 -15.65 -15.47 -2.98
N LEU A 371 -14.95 -16.50 -3.47
CA LEU A 371 -15.38 -17.89 -3.36
C LEU A 371 -15.43 -18.36 -1.91
N GLU A 372 -14.39 -18.10 -1.11
CA GLU A 372 -14.36 -18.43 0.32
C GLU A 372 -15.49 -17.73 1.08
N PHE A 373 -15.69 -16.44 0.84
CA PHE A 373 -16.78 -15.67 1.44
C PHE A 373 -18.14 -16.28 1.09
N SER A 374 -18.38 -16.62 -0.19
CA SER A 374 -19.63 -17.25 -0.60
C SER A 374 -19.86 -18.61 0.08
N SER A 375 -18.78 -19.36 0.32
CA SER A 375 -18.83 -20.63 1.01
C SER A 375 -19.16 -20.47 2.50
N ALA A 376 -18.51 -19.52 3.16
CA ALA A 376 -18.78 -19.19 4.56
C ALA A 376 -20.21 -18.68 4.78
N VAL A 377 -20.75 -17.89 3.84
CA VAL A 377 -22.15 -17.43 3.89
C VAL A 377 -23.11 -18.61 3.80
N ARG A 378 -22.84 -19.58 2.91
CA ARG A 378 -23.67 -20.79 2.75
C ARG A 378 -23.66 -21.64 4.02
N THR A 379 -22.49 -21.91 4.58
CA THR A 379 -22.39 -22.71 5.82
C THR A 379 -23.03 -21.99 7.00
N SER A 380 -22.94 -20.66 7.07
CA SER A 380 -23.66 -19.86 8.07
C SER A 380 -25.18 -19.95 7.91
N ALA A 381 -25.69 -19.96 6.67
CA ALA A 381 -27.11 -20.14 6.40
C ALA A 381 -27.59 -21.54 6.83
N GLU A 382 -26.84 -22.60 6.47
CA GLU A 382 -27.13 -23.98 6.88
C GLU A 382 -27.12 -24.13 8.41
N GLN A 383 -26.16 -23.49 9.09
CA GLN A 383 -26.09 -23.48 10.56
C GLN A 383 -27.31 -22.78 11.18
N LYS A 384 -27.74 -21.63 10.62
CA LYS A 384 -28.94 -20.93 11.09
C LYS A 384 -30.19 -21.78 10.93
N GLU A 385 -30.34 -22.48 9.81
CA GLU A 385 -31.48 -23.38 9.58
C GLU A 385 -31.49 -24.54 10.59
N LEU A 386 -30.33 -25.13 10.87
CA LEU A 386 -30.20 -26.17 11.88
C LEU A 386 -30.54 -25.66 13.28
N ILE A 387 -30.08 -24.47 13.64
CA ILE A 387 -30.42 -23.84 14.93
C ILE A 387 -31.93 -23.63 15.04
N LEU A 388 -32.57 -23.06 14.01
CA LEU A 388 -34.02 -22.87 14.00
C LEU A 388 -34.78 -24.19 14.16
N LYS A 389 -34.28 -25.26 13.53
CA LYS A 389 -34.87 -26.60 13.69
C LYS A 389 -34.72 -27.11 15.11
N LEU A 390 -33.54 -26.98 15.72
CA LEU A 390 -33.30 -27.38 17.11
C LEU A 390 -34.14 -26.55 18.10
N GLU A 391 -34.27 -25.24 17.87
CA GLU A 391 -35.13 -24.36 18.68
C GLU A 391 -36.60 -24.77 18.57
N HIS A 392 -37.07 -25.13 17.37
CA HIS A 392 -38.43 -25.64 17.17
C HIS A 392 -38.65 -26.99 17.87
N ASP A 393 -37.70 -27.91 17.77
CA ASP A 393 -37.75 -29.22 18.43
C ASP A 393 -37.75 -29.07 19.96
N LEU A 394 -36.89 -28.20 20.50
CA LEU A 394 -36.85 -27.90 21.94
C LEU A 394 -38.14 -27.23 22.44
N SER A 395 -38.69 -26.30 21.66
CA SER A 395 -39.98 -25.66 21.96
C SER A 395 -41.10 -26.70 21.98
N SER A 396 -41.13 -27.62 21.01
CA SER A 396 -42.09 -28.73 20.96
C SER A 396 -41.99 -29.65 22.18
N ILE A 397 -40.76 -29.97 22.61
CA ILE A 397 -40.51 -30.76 23.83
C ILE A 397 -40.95 -29.99 25.09
N GLN A 398 -40.70 -28.68 25.17
CA GLN A 398 -41.16 -27.85 26.28
C GLN A 398 -42.67 -27.77 26.34
N THR A 399 -43.37 -27.65 25.21
CA THR A 399 -44.84 -27.71 25.17
C THR A 399 -45.38 -29.06 25.64
N MET A 400 -44.73 -30.18 25.26
CA MET A 400 -45.07 -31.52 25.76
C MET A 400 -44.81 -31.67 27.27
N SER A 401 -43.73 -31.08 27.79
CA SER A 401 -43.38 -31.10 29.21
C SER A 401 -44.31 -30.20 30.05
N SER A 402 -44.96 -29.21 29.42
CA SER A 402 -45.97 -28.34 30.05
C SER A 402 -47.38 -28.94 30.11
N LEU A 403 -47.65 -30.04 29.38
CA LEU A 403 -48.82 -30.88 29.65
C LEU A 403 -48.56 -31.63 30.94
N SER A 404 -49.18 -31.12 32.00
CA SER A 404 -49.06 -31.59 33.37
C SER A 404 -49.16 -33.11 33.48
N ARG A 405 -48.20 -33.71 34.20
CA ARG A 405 -48.24 -35.09 34.69
C ARG A 405 -49.62 -35.31 35.36
N PRO A 406 -50.44 -36.27 34.91
CA PRO A 406 -51.70 -36.53 35.59
C PRO A 406 -51.37 -37.14 36.95
N ASP A 407 -51.98 -36.60 38.01
CA ASP A 407 -52.00 -37.25 39.30
C ASP A 407 -52.63 -38.64 39.15
N ALA A 408 -52.05 -39.58 39.90
CA ALA A 408 -52.21 -41.00 39.75
C ALA A 408 -53.64 -41.49 40.05
N GLU A 409 -54.57 -41.41 39.10
CA GLU A 409 -55.72 -42.31 39.01
C GLU A 409 -56.05 -42.59 37.54
N GLY A 410 -56.20 -43.88 37.21
CA GLY A 410 -56.28 -44.36 35.84
C GLY A 410 -57.41 -43.74 35.03
N SER A 411 -57.05 -42.93 34.03
CA SER A 411 -57.92 -42.61 32.90
C SER A 411 -57.22 -42.94 31.59
N ASP A 412 -57.90 -43.78 30.82
CA ASP A 412 -57.77 -44.13 29.40
C ASP A 412 -56.59 -43.50 28.60
N LEU A 413 -55.57 -44.32 28.30
CA LEU A 413 -54.38 -43.93 27.51
C LEU A 413 -54.68 -43.72 26.02
N THR A 414 -55.88 -44.07 25.54
CA THR A 414 -56.19 -44.09 24.11
C THR A 414 -56.31 -42.69 23.50
N SER A 415 -56.67 -41.65 24.27
CA SER A 415 -56.76 -40.28 23.74
C SER A 415 -55.42 -39.54 23.67
N MET A 416 -54.36 -40.06 24.30
CA MET A 416 -53.03 -39.43 24.30
C MET A 416 -52.18 -39.78 23.08
N ILE A 417 -52.45 -40.92 22.42
CA ILE A 417 -51.65 -41.37 21.26
C ILE A 417 -51.94 -40.54 20.00
N ASP A 418 -53.18 -40.08 19.83
CA ASP A 418 -53.58 -39.25 18.68
C ASP A 418 -53.11 -37.79 18.77
N SER A 419 -52.56 -37.37 19.91
CA SER A 419 -52.06 -36.00 20.15
C SER A 419 -50.54 -35.86 19.97
N ILE A 420 -49.84 -36.94 19.57
CA ILE A 420 -48.38 -36.97 19.41
C ILE A 420 -48.02 -36.57 17.97
N PRO A 421 -47.23 -35.49 17.74
CA PRO A 421 -46.73 -35.13 16.42
C PRO A 421 -45.91 -36.25 15.77
N GLU A 422 -46.05 -36.43 14.45
CA GLU A 422 -45.45 -37.55 13.69
C GLU A 422 -43.98 -37.87 14.00
N PRO A 423 -43.06 -36.92 14.21
CA PRO A 423 -41.65 -37.22 14.46
C PRO A 423 -41.41 -38.02 15.75
N ILE A 424 -42.19 -37.74 16.80
CA ILE A 424 -42.09 -38.43 18.08
C ILE A 424 -42.75 -39.80 18.00
N ARG A 425 -43.86 -39.91 17.26
CA ARG A 425 -44.51 -41.20 16.97
C ARG A 425 -43.58 -42.12 16.17
N GLU A 426 -42.85 -41.57 15.20
CA GLU A 426 -41.90 -42.33 14.36
C GLU A 426 -40.68 -42.78 15.18
N ALA A 427 -40.10 -41.90 16.00
CA ALA A 427 -39.00 -42.26 16.90
C ALA A 427 -39.40 -43.26 18.00
N THR A 428 -40.62 -43.15 18.54
CA THR A 428 -41.15 -44.06 19.56
C THR A 428 -41.54 -45.41 18.96
N ALA A 429 -42.05 -45.45 17.73
CA ALA A 429 -42.31 -46.67 16.98
C ALA A 429 -41.03 -47.43 16.61
N MET A 430 -39.89 -46.74 16.45
CA MET A 430 -38.59 -47.39 16.25
C MET A 430 -38.01 -48.02 17.53
N PHE A 431 -38.41 -47.56 18.71
CA PHE A 431 -37.88 -48.04 20.00
C PHE A 431 -38.77 -49.10 20.68
N THR A 432 -40.07 -49.10 20.39
CA THR A 432 -41.03 -50.06 20.93
C THR A 432 -41.45 -51.02 19.82
N GLY A 433 -40.83 -52.19 19.77
CA GLY A 433 -41.11 -53.26 18.79
C GLY A 433 -42.52 -53.87 18.91
N MET A 434 -43.56 -53.07 18.68
CA MET A 434 -44.94 -53.52 18.49
C MET A 434 -45.23 -53.52 16.99
N ALA A 435 -44.78 -54.57 16.31
CA ALA A 435 -45.26 -54.87 14.97
C ALA A 435 -46.71 -55.36 15.05
N PRO A 436 -47.64 -54.88 14.20
CA PRO A 436 -48.68 -55.75 13.68
C PRO A 436 -48.03 -56.70 12.65
N GLN A 437 -48.43 -57.96 12.70
CA GLN A 437 -47.91 -59.05 11.87
C GLN A 437 -47.78 -58.67 10.38
N GLY A 438 -46.56 -58.83 9.85
CA GLY A 438 -46.28 -58.80 8.43
C GLY A 438 -44.80 -59.11 8.20
N GLU A 439 -44.51 -60.29 7.67
CA GLU A 439 -43.16 -60.69 7.26
C GLU A 439 -42.59 -59.66 6.27
N LEU A 440 -41.51 -58.96 6.65
CA LEU A 440 -40.80 -58.07 5.73
C LEU A 440 -39.69 -58.84 4.99
N PRO A 441 -39.52 -58.64 3.67
CA PRO A 441 -38.63 -59.45 2.85
C PRO A 441 -37.16 -59.13 3.16
N GLN A 442 -36.37 -60.18 3.37
CA GLN A 442 -34.95 -60.16 3.71
C GLN A 442 -34.08 -59.24 2.80
N GLY A 443 -34.51 -58.98 1.56
CA GLY A 443 -33.82 -58.11 0.61
C GLY A 443 -33.82 -56.61 0.94
N GLN A 444 -34.76 -56.09 1.74
CA GLN A 444 -34.74 -54.67 2.15
C GLN A 444 -33.74 -54.39 3.27
N MET A 445 -33.52 -55.37 4.16
CA MET A 445 -32.48 -55.32 5.19
C MET A 445 -31.08 -55.31 4.57
N ASP A 446 -30.82 -56.16 3.59
CA ASP A 446 -29.52 -56.19 2.90
C ASP A 446 -29.27 -54.91 2.08
N SER A 447 -30.32 -54.32 1.51
CA SER A 447 -30.24 -53.03 0.81
C SER A 447 -29.91 -51.88 1.78
N LEU A 448 -30.54 -51.84 2.95
CA LEU A 448 -30.24 -50.85 3.99
C LEU A 448 -28.83 -51.01 4.55
N LEU A 449 -28.38 -52.24 4.79
CA LEU A 449 -27.01 -52.51 5.23
C LEU A 449 -25.97 -52.13 4.18
N SER A 450 -26.26 -52.36 2.90
CA SER A 450 -25.40 -51.93 1.78
C SER A 450 -25.31 -50.41 1.64
N ILE A 451 -26.42 -49.70 1.86
CA ILE A 451 -26.46 -48.22 1.86
C ILE A 451 -25.68 -47.68 3.06
N ILE A 452 -25.85 -48.26 4.25
CA ILE A 452 -25.15 -47.85 5.48
C ILE A 452 -23.65 -48.16 5.36
N SER A 453 -23.25 -49.30 4.79
CA SER A 453 -21.84 -49.61 4.56
C SER A 453 -21.20 -48.66 3.55
N SER A 454 -21.90 -48.35 2.45
CA SER A 454 -21.49 -47.37 1.45
C SER A 454 -21.34 -45.97 2.02
N GLN A 455 -22.28 -45.52 2.87
CA GLN A 455 -22.18 -44.24 3.56
C GLN A 455 -21.00 -44.23 4.53
N ARG A 456 -20.79 -45.31 5.32
CA ARG A 456 -19.62 -45.44 6.20
C ARG A 456 -18.29 -45.40 5.45
N GLU A 457 -18.21 -46.01 4.27
CA GLU A 457 -17.02 -45.98 3.41
C GLU A 457 -16.75 -44.55 2.93
N ARG A 458 -17.78 -43.84 2.44
CA ARG A 458 -17.68 -42.44 2.00
C ARG A 458 -17.25 -41.51 3.12
N PHE A 459 -17.78 -41.71 4.33
CA PHE A 459 -17.36 -40.95 5.50
C PHE A 459 -15.91 -41.25 5.88
N ARG A 460 -15.47 -42.51 5.82
CA ARG A 460 -14.06 -42.87 6.05
C ARG A 460 -13.13 -42.22 5.02
N SER A 461 -13.44 -42.28 3.72
CA SER A 461 -12.62 -41.64 2.69
C SER A 461 -12.60 -40.12 2.82
N ARG A 462 -13.74 -39.48 3.09
CA ARG A 462 -13.78 -38.02 3.29
C ARG A 462 -13.01 -37.58 4.54
N ASN A 463 -13.00 -38.39 5.58
CA ASN A 463 -12.15 -38.14 6.75
C ASN A 463 -10.66 -38.30 6.43
N GLN A 464 -10.28 -39.33 5.66
CA GLN A 464 -8.88 -39.48 5.21
C GLN A 464 -8.43 -38.34 4.31
N GLU A 465 -9.29 -37.85 3.40
CA GLU A 465 -8.99 -36.66 2.58
C GLU A 465 -8.86 -35.41 3.46
N LEU A 466 -9.73 -35.21 4.44
CA LEU A 466 -9.64 -34.09 5.38
C LEU A 466 -8.38 -34.16 6.26
N GLU A 467 -7.98 -35.35 6.70
CA GLU A 467 -6.71 -35.56 7.41
C GLU A 467 -5.51 -35.27 6.50
N ALA A 468 -5.53 -35.73 5.25
CA ALA A 468 -4.47 -35.43 4.28
C ALA A 468 -4.36 -33.94 3.95
N VAL A 469 -5.49 -33.24 3.77
CA VAL A 469 -5.53 -31.79 3.54
C VAL A 469 -5.06 -31.03 4.79
N ARG A 470 -5.31 -31.55 5.99
CA ARG A 470 -4.82 -30.98 7.26
C ARG A 470 -3.31 -31.18 7.44
N GLU A 471 -2.74 -32.29 6.95
CA GLU A 471 -1.31 -32.56 7.01
C GLU A 471 -0.48 -31.85 5.91
N GLN A 472 -1.10 -31.50 4.77
CA GLN A 472 -0.43 -30.74 3.70
C GLN A 472 0.21 -29.41 4.14
N PRO A 473 -0.46 -28.50 4.88
CA PRO A 473 0.17 -27.26 5.34
C PRO A 473 1.28 -27.51 6.38
N LEU A 474 1.19 -28.59 7.16
CA LEU A 474 2.25 -28.99 8.12
C LEU A 474 3.51 -29.48 7.40
N GLN A 475 3.37 -30.30 6.36
CA GLN A 475 4.51 -30.75 5.54
C GLN A 475 5.15 -29.62 4.72
N VAL A 476 4.36 -28.68 4.20
CA VAL A 476 4.89 -27.49 3.51
C VAL A 476 5.63 -26.59 4.50
N SER A 477 5.12 -26.41 5.71
CA SER A 477 5.79 -25.67 6.77
C SER A 477 7.10 -26.36 7.20
N GLU A 478 7.11 -27.69 7.38
CA GLU A 478 8.34 -28.44 7.71
C GLU A 478 9.38 -28.35 6.59
N ARG A 479 8.99 -28.49 5.32
CA ARG A 479 9.91 -28.35 4.17
C ARG A 479 10.52 -26.95 4.08
N VAL A 480 9.71 -25.90 4.25
CA VAL A 480 10.20 -24.52 4.23
C VAL A 480 11.16 -24.25 5.39
N THR A 481 10.89 -24.80 6.58
CA THR A 481 11.80 -24.69 7.73
C THR A 481 13.11 -25.47 7.53
N PHE A 482 13.06 -26.64 6.88
CA PHE A 482 14.26 -27.44 6.60
C PHE A 482 15.15 -26.79 5.54
N GLU A 483 14.57 -26.22 4.48
CA GLU A 483 15.31 -25.48 3.45
C GLU A 483 15.93 -24.18 3.99
N THR A 484 15.25 -23.47 4.89
CA THR A 484 15.83 -22.27 5.54
C THR A 484 16.93 -22.60 6.56
N LEU A 485 16.85 -23.74 7.24
CA LEU A 485 17.91 -24.22 8.15
C LEU A 485 19.15 -24.69 7.37
N PHE A 486 18.99 -25.36 6.22
CA PHE A 486 20.12 -25.83 5.40
C PHE A 486 20.80 -24.70 4.61
N ALA A 487 20.06 -23.64 4.23
CA ALA A 487 20.63 -22.47 3.56
C ALA A 487 21.45 -21.55 4.49
N ARG A 488 21.37 -21.74 5.82
CA ARG A 488 22.04 -20.91 6.83
C ARG A 488 23.28 -21.53 7.49
N THR A 489 23.69 -22.73 7.12
CA THR A 489 24.98 -23.29 7.55
C THR A 489 26.07 -22.86 6.57
N PRO A 490 26.97 -21.92 6.92
CA PRO A 490 28.17 -21.69 6.13
C PRO A 490 29.06 -22.93 6.25
N LEU A 491 29.42 -23.52 5.11
CA LEU A 491 30.48 -24.51 5.01
C LEU A 491 31.80 -23.87 5.44
N THR A 492 32.12 -23.94 6.73
CA THR A 492 33.49 -23.79 7.21
C THR A 492 34.18 -25.12 7.05
N SER A 493 34.97 -25.25 5.98
CA SER A 493 36.10 -26.17 5.93
C SER A 493 37.24 -25.55 5.14
#